data_AF-A0A2D7S6P3-F1
#
_entry.id   AF-A0A2D7S6P3-F1
#
_cell.length_a   1.000
_cell.length_b   1.000
_cell.length_c   1.000
_cell.angle_alpha   90.00
_cell.angle_beta   90.00
_cell.angle_gamma   90.00
#
_symmetry.space_group_name_H-M   'P 1'
#
loop_
_entity.id
_entity.type
_entity.pdbx_description
1 polymer ?
#
loop_
_entity_poly.entity_id
_entity_poly.type
_entity_poly.pdbx_seq_one_letter_code
_entity_poly.pdbx_strand_id
1 'polypeptide(L)' 'IRIELERYDEKLSNKERWLLLNKSDLLSDEAIEELKLFFKDKLGDKVKIFIISALTKDGCQELIYKINDWIMKRKESD' A
#
# COMPACT_ATOMS: atom_id res chain seq x y z
N ILE A 1 -6.72 13.09 5.48
CA ILE A 1 -6.74 11.62 5.75
C ILE A 1 -6.18 11.23 7.12
N ARG A 2 -4.86 11.30 7.40
CA ARG A 2 -4.33 10.84 8.71
C ARG A 2 -4.95 11.58 9.91
N ILE A 3 -5.03 12.90 9.80
CA ILE A 3 -5.65 13.79 10.81
C ILE A 3 -7.18 13.58 10.89
N GLU A 4 -7.83 13.18 9.79
CA GLU A 4 -9.27 12.88 9.79
C GLU A 4 -9.57 11.53 10.47
N LEU A 5 -8.70 10.54 10.29
CA LEU A 5 -8.83 9.22 10.94
C LEU A 5 -8.55 9.30 12.44
N GLU A 6 -7.54 10.07 12.85
CA GLU A 6 -7.25 10.33 14.28
C GLU A 6 -8.44 10.97 14.99
N ARG A 7 -9.23 11.81 14.30
CA ARG A 7 -10.46 12.40 14.84
C ARG A 7 -11.66 11.44 14.90
N TYR A 8 -11.63 10.35 14.14
CA TYR A 8 -12.74 9.39 14.06
C TYR A 8 -12.57 8.25 15.07
N ASP A 9 -11.38 7.69 15.18
CA ASP A 9 -11.06 6.63 16.17
C ASP A 9 -9.53 6.42 16.27
N GLU A 10 -8.94 6.70 17.44
CA GLU A 10 -7.50 6.49 17.70
C GLU A 10 -7.06 5.04 17.51
N LYS A 11 -7.95 4.05 17.77
CA LYS A 11 -7.63 2.63 17.58
C LYS A 11 -7.42 2.27 16.11
N LEU A 12 -8.01 3.03 15.19
CA LEU A 12 -7.81 2.84 13.75
C LEU A 12 -6.47 3.39 13.27
N SER A 13 -5.94 4.44 13.92
CA SER A 13 -4.68 5.08 13.53
C SER A 13 -3.46 4.18 13.76
N ASN A 14 -3.51 3.32 14.79
CA ASN A 14 -2.42 2.42 15.16
C ASN A 14 -2.35 1.13 14.33
N LYS A 15 -3.31 0.88 13.42
CA LYS A 15 -3.24 -0.30 12.55
C LYS A 15 -2.13 -0.16 11.53
N GLU A 16 -1.52 -1.28 11.17
CA GLU A 16 -0.56 -1.34 10.07
C GLU A 16 -1.26 -0.87 8.78
N ARG A 17 -0.67 0.13 8.12
CA ARG A 17 -1.25 0.78 6.93
C ARG A 17 -0.42 0.47 5.70
N TRP A 18 -1.12 0.22 4.60
CA TRP A 18 -0.55 -0.07 3.30
C TRP A 18 -0.91 1.08 2.37
N LEU A 19 0.07 1.56 1.60
CA LEU A 19 -0.15 2.61 0.61
C LEU A 19 -0.35 1.94 -0.75
N LEU A 20 -1.54 2.11 -1.33
CA LEU A 20 -1.83 1.66 -2.69
C LEU A 20 -1.89 2.87 -3.61
N LEU A 21 -0.98 2.90 -4.59
CA LEU A 21 -0.96 3.87 -5.66
C LEU A 21 -1.71 3.25 -6.85
N ASN A 22 -2.94 3.72 -7.05
CA ASN A 22 -3.78 3.28 -8.15
C ASN A 22 -3.56 4.15 -9.40
N LYS A 23 -3.88 3.61 -10.58
CA LYS A 23 -3.76 4.22 -11.90
C LYS A 23 -2.33 4.25 -12.49
N SER A 24 -1.55 3.19 -12.25
CA SER A 24 -0.22 3.07 -12.87
C SER A 24 -0.25 3.02 -14.40
N ASP A 25 -1.40 2.71 -15.00
CA ASP A 25 -1.62 2.70 -16.46
C ASP A 25 -1.41 4.06 -17.15
N LEU A 26 -1.47 5.16 -16.38
CA LEU A 26 -1.25 6.50 -16.89
C LEU A 26 0.22 6.94 -16.83
N LEU A 27 1.10 6.11 -16.30
CA LEU A 27 2.49 6.43 -16.01
C LEU A 27 3.43 5.53 -16.82
N SER A 28 4.58 6.06 -17.24
CA SER A 28 5.65 5.23 -17.80
C SER A 28 6.35 4.43 -16.70
N ASP A 29 7.05 3.36 -17.09
CA ASP A 29 7.81 2.53 -16.17
C ASP A 29 8.86 3.35 -15.40
N GLU A 30 9.50 4.34 -16.03
CA GLU A 30 10.46 5.23 -15.34
C GLU A 30 9.77 6.08 -14.26
N ALA A 31 8.60 6.65 -14.57
CA ALA A 31 7.84 7.44 -13.61
C ALA A 31 7.36 6.59 -12.42
N ILE A 32 7.01 5.32 -12.68
CA ILE A 32 6.64 4.35 -11.64
C ILE A 32 7.84 4.09 -10.72
N GLU A 33 9.04 3.90 -11.26
CA GLU A 33 10.26 3.71 -10.47
C GLU A 33 10.63 4.95 -9.65
N GLU A 34 10.57 6.14 -10.25
CA GLU A 34 10.80 7.39 -9.53
C GLU A 34 9.79 7.58 -8.38
N LEU A 35 8.51 7.28 -8.60
CA LEU A 35 7.50 7.33 -7.54
C LEU A 35 7.80 6.32 -6.43
N LYS A 36 8.21 5.08 -6.76
CA LYS A 36 8.62 4.09 -5.75
C LYS A 36 9.76 4.63 -4.89
N LEU A 37 10.80 5.19 -5.52
CA LEU A 37 11.95 5.75 -4.82
C LEU A 37 11.54 6.95 -3.95
N PHE A 38 10.76 7.87 -4.50
CA PHE A 38 10.28 9.06 -3.79
C PHE A 38 9.46 8.71 -2.56
N PHE A 39 8.52 7.76 -2.66
CA PHE A 39 7.71 7.35 -1.52
C PHE A 39 8.51 6.52 -0.52
N LYS A 40 9.47 5.71 -0.98
CA LYS A 40 10.37 4.96 -0.10
C LYS A 40 11.23 5.89 0.74
N ASP A 41 11.77 6.96 0.15
CA ASP A 41 12.52 8.01 0.86
C ASP A 41 11.64 8.78 1.87
N LYS A 42 10.43 9.17 1.46
CA LYS A 42 9.50 9.97 2.27
C LYS A 42 8.85 9.22 3.44
N LEU A 43 8.43 7.97 3.23
CA LEU A 43 7.65 7.19 4.22
C LEU A 43 8.50 6.16 4.96
N GLY A 44 9.69 5.85 4.44
CA GLY A 44 10.59 4.83 4.98
C GLY A 44 10.10 3.40 4.74
N ASP A 45 10.97 2.43 5.03
CA ASP A 45 10.72 1.00 4.80
C ASP A 45 9.59 0.39 5.67
N LYS A 46 9.05 1.14 6.63
CA LYS A 46 7.98 0.67 7.51
C LYS A 46 6.61 0.64 6.82
N VAL A 47 6.43 1.37 5.73
CA VAL A 47 5.16 1.43 5.00
C VAL A 47 5.26 0.56 3.75
N LYS A 48 4.36 -0.42 3.62
CA LYS A 48 4.28 -1.23 2.40
C LYS A 48 3.59 -0.43 1.31
N ILE A 49 4.30 -0.21 0.21
CA ILE A 49 3.82 0.55 -0.94
C ILE A 49 3.56 -0.43 -2.09
N PHE A 50 2.37 -0.37 -2.66
CA PHE A 50 1.95 -1.17 -3.81
C PHE A 50 1.51 -0.25 -4.93
N ILE A 51 1.89 -0.59 -6.15
CA ILE A 51 1.50 0.12 -7.36
C ILE A 51 0.61 -0.82 -8.15
N ILE A 52 -0.60 -0.35 -8.46
CA ILE A 52 -1.61 -1.15 -9.16
C ILE A 52 -2.31 -0.30 -10.22
N SER A 53 -2.87 -0.98 -11.22
CA SER A 53 -3.90 -0.42 -12.07
C SER A 53 -5.17 -1.25 -11.93
N ALA A 54 -6.18 -0.66 -11.26
CA ALA A 54 -7.50 -1.29 -11.17
C ALA A 54 -8.18 -1.44 -12.55
N LEU A 55 -7.80 -0.64 -13.54
CA LEU A 55 -8.38 -0.66 -14.88
C LEU A 55 -7.84 -1.84 -15.71
N THR A 56 -6.52 -2.01 -15.75
CA THR A 56 -5.88 -3.09 -16.50
C THR A 56 -5.76 -4.39 -15.69
N LYS A 57 -6.10 -4.33 -14.38
CA LYS A 57 -5.89 -5.38 -13.36
C LYS A 57 -4.42 -5.67 -13.07
N ASP A 58 -3.53 -4.83 -13.56
CA ASP A 58 -2.10 -4.97 -13.34
C ASP A 58 -1.75 -4.72 -11.86
N GLY A 59 -0.90 -5.57 -11.30
CA GLY A 59 -0.53 -5.56 -9.88
C GLY A 59 -1.64 -5.97 -8.89
N CYS A 60 -2.90 -6.10 -9.32
CA CYS A 60 -4.01 -6.48 -8.43
C CYS A 60 -3.87 -7.92 -7.90
N GLN A 61 -3.42 -8.86 -8.72
CA GLN A 61 -3.28 -10.26 -8.31
C GLN A 61 -2.14 -10.43 -7.29
N GLU A 62 -1.00 -9.77 -7.53
CA GLU A 62 0.11 -9.77 -6.58
C GLU A 62 -0.28 -9.12 -5.25
N LEU A 63 -1.01 -8.00 -5.30
CA LEU A 63 -1.56 -7.37 -4.11
C LEU A 63 -2.44 -8.34 -3.30
N ILE A 64 -3.32 -9.10 -3.95
CA ILE A 64 -4.19 -10.07 -3.27
C ILE A 64 -3.35 -11.14 -2.57
N TYR A 65 -2.34 -11.70 -3.24
CA TYR A 65 -1.45 -12.69 -2.61
C TYR A 65 -0.70 -12.12 -1.41
N LYS A 66 -0.16 -10.90 -1.52
CA LYS A 66 0.54 -10.23 -0.42
C LYS A 66 -0.39 -9.97 0.77
N ILE A 67 -1.63 -9.55 0.51
CA ILE A 67 -2.64 -9.37 1.56
C ILE A 67 -2.95 -10.71 2.22
N ASN A 68 -3.15 -11.78 1.43
CA ASN A 68 -3.42 -13.10 1.97
C ASN A 68 -2.27 -13.59 2.87
N ASP A 69 -1.02 -13.49 2.41
CA ASP A 69 0.16 -13.84 3.21
C ASP A 69 0.22 -13.05 4.52
N TRP A 70 -0.14 -11.77 4.50
CA TRP A 70 -0.18 -10.94 5.69
C TRP A 70 -1.29 -11.34 6.66
N ILE A 71 -2.48 -11.70 6.15
CA ILE A 71 -3.58 -12.20 6.98
C ILE A 71 -3.19 -13.54 7.63
N MET A 72 -2.59 -14.45 6.85
CA MET A 72 -2.18 -15.76 7.35
C MET A 72 -1.12 -15.65 8.45
N LYS A 73 -0.09 -14.82 8.26
CA LYS A 73 0.93 -14.56 9.28
C LYS A 73 0.36 -14.01 10.59
N ARG A 74 -0.67 -13.15 10.51
CA ARG A 74 -1.34 -12.64 11.71
C ARG A 74 -2.16 -13.72 12.41
N LYS A 75 -2.89 -14.54 11.64
CA LYS A 75 -3.66 -15.67 12.19
C LYS A 75 -2.80 -16.73 12.88
N GLU A 76 -1.55 -16.93 12.45
CA GLU A 76 -0.62 -17.85 13.12
C GLU A 76 0.03 -17.26 14.37
N SER A 77 -0.05 -15.95 14.57
CA SER A 77 0.53 -15.24 15.73
C SER A 77 -0.49 -14.93 16.83
N ASP A 78 -1.76 -15.25 16.62
CA ASP A 78 -2.87 -15.17 17.59
C ASP A 78 -3.20 -16.58 18.14
#